data_AF-A0A974Y5V7-F1
#
_entry.id   AF-A0A974Y5V7-F1
#
_cell.length_a   1.000
_cell.length_b   1.000
_cell.length_c   1.000
_cell.angle_alpha   90.00
_cell.angle_beta   90.00
_cell.angle_gamma   90.00
#
_symmetry.space_group_name_H-M   'P 1'
#
loop_
_entity.id
_entity.type
_entity.pdbx_description
1 polymer ?
#
loop_
_entity_poly.entity_id
_entity_poly.type
_entity_poly.pdbx_seq_one_letter_code
_entity_poly.pdbx_strand_id
1 'polypeptide(L)'
;MLSGMRGGLFMGLLLALAAVLFVDVQDAQAEYGDVVINNHSDGAGMRPVIFPHWFHRVRFACKVCHADLGFKFKAGGNDINMVKIIDGQFCGACHNGEVAWSVENCNLCHSAKPGTPTQVHESTIQKLAQPVGAPQKK
;
A
#
# COMPACT_ATOMS: atom_id res chain seq x y z
N MET A 1 -50.58 -10.41 17.48
CA MET A 1 -49.71 -10.37 16.28
C MET A 1 -48.53 -9.40 16.40
N LEU A 2 -48.56 -8.32 17.21
CA LEU A 2 -47.43 -7.37 17.33
C LEU A 2 -46.20 -7.85 18.13
N SER A 3 -46.33 -8.91 18.95
CA SER A 3 -45.22 -9.36 19.83
C SER A 3 -44.12 -10.13 19.08
N GLY A 4 -44.45 -10.81 17.97
CA GLY A 4 -43.48 -11.57 17.17
C GLY A 4 -42.55 -10.72 16.30
N MET A 5 -43.01 -9.53 15.87
CA MET A 5 -42.22 -8.60 15.05
C MET A 5 -41.08 -7.93 15.85
N ARG A 6 -41.26 -7.73 17.16
CA ARG A 6 -40.22 -7.17 18.04
C ARG A 6 -39.05 -8.15 18.22
N GLY A 7 -39.34 -9.43 18.46
CA GLY A 7 -38.29 -10.47 18.60
C GLY A 7 -37.47 -10.68 17.32
N GLY A 8 -38.11 -10.64 16.15
CA GLY A 8 -37.42 -10.73 14.85
C GLY A 8 -36.50 -9.54 14.58
N LEU A 9 -36.91 -8.33 14.96
CA LEU A 9 -36.08 -7.13 14.78
C LEU A 9 -34.83 -7.16 15.67
N PHE A 10 -34.96 -7.57 16.94
CA PHE A 10 -33.82 -7.68 17.86
C PHE A 10 -32.85 -8.78 17.45
N MET A 11 -33.34 -9.94 17.00
CA MET A 11 -32.49 -11.02 16.50
C MET A 11 -31.78 -10.63 15.19
N GLY A 12 -32.48 -9.92 14.29
CA GLY A 12 -31.88 -9.38 13.07
C GLY A 12 -30.81 -8.33 13.35
N LEU A 13 -31.04 -7.44 14.32
CA LEU A 13 -30.05 -6.43 14.74
C LEU A 13 -28.83 -7.09 15.39
N LEU A 14 -29.02 -8.10 16.24
CA LEU A 14 -27.94 -8.86 16.87
C LEU A 14 -27.10 -9.64 15.85
N LEU A 15 -27.73 -10.25 14.84
CA LEU A 15 -27.03 -10.93 13.75
C LEU A 15 -26.24 -9.95 12.88
N ALA A 16 -26.80 -8.78 12.58
CA ALA A 16 -26.11 -7.73 11.83
C ALA A 16 -24.93 -7.14 12.64
N LEU A 17 -25.10 -6.92 13.95
CA LEU A 17 -24.03 -6.46 14.83
C LEU A 17 -22.91 -7.50 14.95
N ALA A 18 -23.27 -8.78 15.08
CA ALA A 18 -22.32 -9.88 15.07
C ALA A 18 -21.54 -9.93 13.75
N ALA A 19 -22.22 -9.77 12.60
CA ALA A 19 -21.54 -9.73 11.31
C ALA A 19 -20.52 -8.58 11.20
N VAL A 20 -20.82 -7.40 11.75
CA VAL A 20 -19.87 -6.26 11.80
C VAL A 20 -18.66 -6.58 12.69
N LEU A 21 -18.82 -7.36 13.75
CA LEU A 21 -17.72 -7.80 14.62
C LEU A 21 -16.81 -8.86 13.97
N PHE A 22 -17.26 -9.54 12.91
CA PHE A 22 -16.48 -10.54 12.16
C PHE A 22 -16.00 -10.04 10.79
N VAL A 23 -16.14 -8.75 10.48
CA VAL A 23 -15.50 -8.18 9.28
C VAL A 23 -14.01 -8.03 9.57
N ASP A 24 -13.22 -9.01 9.13
CA ASP A 24 -11.78 -8.87 9.03
C ASP A 24 -11.47 -7.71 8.07
N VAL A 25 -10.91 -6.62 8.58
CA VAL A 25 -10.39 -5.54 7.76
C VAL A 25 -9.14 -6.08 7.07
N GLN A 26 -9.28 -6.55 5.83
CA GLN A 26 -8.14 -7.05 5.06
C GLN A 26 -7.11 -5.92 4.84
N ASP A 27 -5.86 -6.16 5.25
CA ASP A 27 -4.72 -5.33 4.87
C ASP A 27 -4.54 -5.34 3.34
N ALA A 28 -4.17 -4.21 2.76
CA ALA A 28 -3.84 -4.14 1.35
C ALA A 28 -2.65 -5.05 1.04
N GLN A 29 -2.83 -5.94 0.06
CA GLN A 29 -1.79 -6.84 -0.41
C GLN A 29 -1.10 -6.21 -1.62
N ALA A 30 0.23 -6.26 -1.66
CA ALA A 30 0.96 -5.91 -2.87
C ALA A 30 0.70 -7.00 -3.93
N GLU A 31 0.58 -6.61 -5.19
CA GLU A 31 0.44 -7.54 -6.32
C GLU A 31 1.77 -7.65 -7.10
N TYR A 32 1.87 -8.65 -7.98
CA TYR A 32 3.02 -8.85 -8.84
C TYR A 32 3.46 -7.56 -9.53
N GLY A 33 4.73 -7.18 -9.33
CA GLY A 33 5.32 -6.00 -9.95
C GLY A 33 5.14 -4.70 -9.15
N ASP A 34 4.38 -4.72 -8.06
CA ASP A 34 4.33 -3.61 -7.11
C ASP A 34 5.66 -3.47 -6.37
N VAL A 35 5.96 -2.25 -5.95
CA VAL A 35 7.18 -1.96 -5.19
C VAL A 35 6.79 -1.61 -3.77
N VAL A 36 7.24 -2.43 -2.82
CA VAL A 36 7.14 -2.08 -1.41
C VAL A 36 8.34 -1.22 -1.04
N ILE A 37 8.11 -0.08 -0.38
CA ILE A 37 9.14 0.87 0.04
C ILE A 37 9.07 1.03 1.56
N ASN A 38 10.15 0.66 2.23
CA ASN A 38 10.28 0.70 3.69
C ASN A 38 11.63 1.27 4.16
N ASN A 39 12.27 2.11 3.35
CA ASN A 39 13.57 2.70 3.72
C ASN A 39 13.48 3.57 4.98
N HIS A 40 12.32 4.21 5.20
CA HIS A 40 12.08 5.15 6.30
C HIS A 40 10.78 4.92 7.06
N SER A 41 9.80 4.23 6.47
CA SER A 41 8.42 4.18 6.99
C SER A 41 8.33 3.55 8.36
N ASP A 42 8.77 2.30 8.53
CA ASP A 42 8.70 1.63 9.83
C ASP A 42 9.50 2.40 10.91
N GLY A 43 10.67 2.93 10.54
CA GLY A 43 11.51 3.73 11.45
C GLY A 43 10.84 5.04 11.90
N ALA A 44 9.91 5.56 11.10
CA ALA A 44 9.09 6.74 11.42
C ALA A 44 7.73 6.38 12.05
N GLY A 45 7.50 5.11 12.39
CA GLY A 45 6.22 4.66 12.97
C GLY A 45 5.06 4.61 11.96
N MET A 46 5.35 4.63 10.66
CA MET A 46 4.36 4.56 9.59
C MET A 46 4.45 3.20 8.89
N ARG A 47 3.30 2.67 8.44
CA ARG A 47 3.29 1.44 7.63
C ARG A 47 4.14 1.59 6.37
N PRO A 48 4.78 0.54 5.85
CA PRO A 48 5.51 0.65 4.58
C PRO A 48 4.58 1.02 3.42
N VAL A 49 5.16 1.59 2.37
CA VAL A 49 4.40 2.05 1.21
C VAL A 49 4.28 0.95 0.17
N ILE A 50 3.09 0.72 -0.37
CA ILE A 50 2.90 -0.08 -1.60
C ILE A 50 2.78 0.91 -2.76
N PHE A 51 3.70 0.85 -3.71
CA PHE A 51 3.61 1.56 -4.98
C PHE A 51 3.04 0.63 -6.06
N PRO A 52 1.80 0.86 -6.53
CA PRO A 52 1.18 0.03 -7.55
C PRO A 52 1.73 0.36 -8.94
N HIS A 53 2.78 -0.32 -9.36
CA HIS A 53 3.52 0.03 -10.58
C HIS A 53 2.62 -0.13 -11.83
N TRP A 54 1.73 -1.13 -11.83
CA TRP A 54 0.78 -1.32 -12.93
C TRP A 54 -0.19 -0.16 -13.11
N PHE A 55 -0.76 0.34 -12.02
CA PHE A 55 -1.71 1.45 -12.07
C PHE A 55 -1.07 2.71 -12.66
N HIS A 56 0.19 2.96 -12.31
CA HIS A 56 0.96 4.10 -12.84
C HIS A 56 1.35 3.88 -14.30
N ARG A 57 1.74 2.65 -14.70
CA ARG A 57 2.08 2.31 -16.10
C ARG A 57 0.93 2.42 -17.09
N VAL A 58 -0.32 2.24 -16.63
CA VAL A 58 -1.50 2.44 -17.49
C VAL A 58 -1.67 3.91 -17.89
N ARG A 59 -1.14 4.85 -17.10
CA ARG A 59 -1.30 6.31 -17.31
C ARG A 59 -0.03 7.00 -17.80
N PHE A 60 1.13 6.49 -17.42
CA PHE A 60 2.41 7.15 -17.68
C PHE A 60 3.43 6.19 -18.28
N ALA A 61 4.22 6.70 -19.21
CA ALA A 61 5.33 5.96 -19.80
C ALA A 61 6.49 5.80 -18.80
N CYS A 62 7.29 4.74 -18.96
CA CYS A 62 8.43 4.44 -18.09
C CYS A 62 9.40 5.62 -17.91
N LYS A 63 9.60 6.41 -18.97
CA LYS A 63 10.46 7.61 -18.99
C LYS A 63 10.06 8.63 -17.93
N VAL A 64 8.76 8.85 -17.74
CA VAL A 64 8.24 9.87 -16.82
C VAL A 64 8.82 9.63 -15.42
N CYS A 65 8.73 8.39 -14.93
CA CYS A 65 9.24 8.09 -13.59
C CYS A 65 10.76 7.90 -13.57
N HIS A 66 11.31 7.09 -14.47
CA HIS A 66 12.69 6.63 -14.33
C HIS A 66 13.75 7.57 -14.91
N ALA A 67 13.40 8.36 -15.93
CA ALA A 67 14.32 9.34 -16.52
C ALA A 67 14.02 10.74 -16.01
N ASP A 68 12.76 11.19 -16.10
CA ASP A 68 12.42 12.59 -15.80
C ASP A 68 12.39 12.86 -14.29
N LEU A 69 11.72 11.99 -13.52
CA LEU A 69 11.67 12.08 -12.06
C LEU A 69 12.86 11.39 -11.35
N GLY A 70 13.72 10.70 -12.10
CA GLY A 70 14.95 10.12 -11.57
C GLY A 70 14.77 8.92 -10.64
N PHE A 71 13.64 8.19 -10.70
CA PHE A 71 13.51 6.92 -9.99
C PHE A 71 14.51 5.90 -10.55
N LYS A 72 15.40 5.36 -9.71
CA LYS A 72 16.35 4.33 -10.11
C LYS A 72 15.61 3.01 -10.36
N PHE A 73 16.13 2.19 -11.26
CA PHE A 73 15.65 0.82 -11.51
C PHE A 73 16.08 -0.16 -10.39
N LYS A 74 15.83 0.23 -9.13
CA LYS A 74 16.15 -0.54 -7.94
C LYS A 74 15.18 -0.15 -6.83
N ALA A 75 14.47 -1.12 -6.26
CA ALA A 75 13.65 -0.89 -5.08
C ALA A 75 14.52 -0.32 -3.94
N GLY A 76 14.09 0.81 -3.36
CA GLY A 76 14.87 1.53 -2.35
C GLY A 76 16.17 2.17 -2.86
N GLY A 77 16.35 2.30 -4.17
CA GLY A 77 17.55 2.92 -4.75
C GLY A 77 17.59 4.45 -4.61
N ASN A 78 16.44 5.07 -4.38
CA ASN A 78 16.28 6.49 -4.10
C ASN A 78 16.04 6.70 -2.61
N ASP A 79 16.62 7.76 -2.07
CA ASP A 79 16.33 8.23 -0.72
C ASP A 79 15.05 9.08 -0.75
N ILE A 80 13.90 8.40 -0.74
CA ILE A 80 12.57 9.04 -0.78
C ILE A 80 12.12 9.27 0.66
N ASN A 81 11.82 10.52 1.02
CA ASN A 81 11.27 10.88 2.31
C ASN A 81 10.20 11.97 2.16
N MET A 82 9.42 12.21 3.22
CA MET A 82 8.29 13.14 3.12
C MET A 82 8.71 14.59 2.89
N VAL A 83 9.89 15.01 3.32
CA VAL A 83 10.40 16.37 3.03
C VAL A 83 10.52 16.56 1.52
N LYS A 84 11.21 15.63 0.84
CA LYS A 84 11.36 15.66 -0.62
C LYS A 84 10.01 15.56 -1.36
N ILE A 85 9.09 14.76 -0.83
CA ILE A 85 7.75 14.62 -1.40
C ILE A 85 6.96 15.93 -1.29
N ILE A 86 7.00 16.60 -0.14
CA ILE A 86 6.34 17.91 0.04
C ILE A 86 6.97 18.96 -0.88
N ASP A 87 8.28 18.90 -1.12
CA ASP A 87 8.99 19.75 -2.08
C ASP A 87 8.71 19.40 -3.56
N GLY A 88 7.72 18.56 -3.85
CA GLY A 88 7.30 18.21 -5.20
C GLY A 88 8.18 17.17 -5.90
N GLN A 89 9.08 16.50 -5.19
CA GLN A 89 9.92 15.44 -5.75
C GLN A 89 9.25 14.07 -5.63
N PHE A 90 9.66 13.13 -6.48
CA PHE A 90 9.19 11.75 -6.47
C PHE A 90 7.66 11.65 -6.55
N CYS A 91 7.01 11.14 -5.49
CA CYS A 91 5.56 11.02 -5.40
C CYS A 91 4.88 12.39 -5.49
N GLY A 92 5.49 13.43 -4.91
CA GLY A 92 4.95 14.79 -4.85
C GLY A 92 4.87 15.49 -6.21
N ALA A 93 5.60 15.00 -7.22
CA ALA A 93 5.53 15.56 -8.57
C ALA A 93 4.15 15.38 -9.22
N CYS A 94 3.37 14.39 -8.75
CA CYS A 94 2.01 14.14 -9.21
C CYS A 94 0.98 14.15 -8.08
N HIS A 95 1.32 13.69 -6.87
CA HIS A 95 0.45 13.74 -5.69
C HIS A 95 0.43 15.14 -5.06
N ASN A 96 0.10 16.15 -5.86
CA ASN A 96 0.15 17.57 -5.52
C ASN A 96 -1.25 18.19 -5.35
N GLY A 97 -2.32 17.40 -5.48
CA GLY A 97 -3.70 17.89 -5.44
C GLY A 97 -4.26 18.32 -6.79
N GLU A 98 -3.44 18.35 -7.85
CA GLU A 98 -3.85 18.74 -9.20
C GLU A 98 -3.86 17.54 -10.16
N VAL A 99 -2.74 16.82 -10.25
CA VAL A 99 -2.60 15.64 -11.14
C VAL A 99 -3.15 14.39 -10.48
N ALA A 100 -2.90 14.25 -9.18
CA ALA A 100 -3.43 13.21 -8.31
C ALA A 100 -3.73 13.81 -6.93
N TRP A 101 -4.36 13.01 -6.07
CA TRP A 101 -4.70 13.40 -4.70
C TRP A 101 -3.47 13.86 -3.90
N SER A 102 -3.67 14.78 -2.95
CA SER A 102 -2.62 15.37 -2.11
C SER A 102 -1.97 14.39 -1.13
N VAL A 103 -0.66 14.52 -0.91
CA VAL A 103 0.19 13.73 -0.02
C VAL A 103 -0.27 13.65 1.44
N GLU A 104 -1.21 14.48 1.86
CA GLU A 104 -1.82 14.45 3.20
C GLU A 104 -2.65 13.17 3.46
N ASN A 105 -3.03 12.45 2.41
CA ASN A 105 -3.77 11.19 2.51
C ASN A 105 -2.83 10.01 2.82
N CYS A 106 -2.19 10.03 4.00
CA CYS A 106 -1.11 9.12 4.39
C CYS A 106 -1.42 7.63 4.12
N ASN A 107 -2.64 7.19 4.46
CA ASN A 107 -3.05 5.79 4.39
C ASN A 107 -3.15 5.25 2.95
N LEU A 108 -3.25 6.12 1.94
CA LEU A 108 -3.28 5.71 0.53
C LEU A 108 -1.91 5.26 0.04
N CYS A 109 -0.83 5.82 0.60
CA CYS A 109 0.54 5.34 0.36
C CYS A 109 0.91 4.23 1.35
N HIS A 110 0.76 4.52 2.64
CA HIS A 110 1.24 3.70 3.76
C HIS A 110 0.27 2.56 4.05
N SER A 111 0.22 1.58 3.15
CA SER A 111 -0.78 0.52 3.10
C SER A 111 -0.23 -0.89 3.30
N ALA A 112 1.09 -1.09 3.29
CA ALA A 112 1.68 -2.41 3.49
C ALA A 112 1.60 -2.86 4.95
N LYS A 113 1.74 -4.17 5.16
CA LYS A 113 1.93 -4.73 6.49
C LYS A 113 3.22 -4.20 7.14
N PRO A 114 3.19 -3.76 8.41
CA PRO A 114 4.41 -3.37 9.14
C PRO A 114 5.51 -4.42 9.06
N GLY A 115 6.77 -3.99 8.92
CA GLY A 115 7.92 -4.90 8.82
C GLY A 115 8.14 -5.51 7.44
N THR A 116 7.32 -5.19 6.44
CA THR A 116 7.56 -5.68 5.07
C THR A 116 8.80 -5.00 4.49
N PRO A 117 9.83 -5.74 4.04
CA PRO A 117 11.06 -5.14 3.55
C PRO A 117 10.85 -4.45 2.19
N THR A 118 11.70 -3.47 1.88
CA THR A 118 11.75 -2.86 0.55
C THR A 118 12.05 -3.92 -0.51
N GLN A 119 11.15 -4.10 -1.48
CA GLN A 119 11.29 -5.12 -2.53
C GLN A 119 10.38 -4.84 -3.72
N VAL A 120 10.67 -5.50 -4.85
CA VAL A 120 9.70 -5.65 -5.94
C VAL A 120 8.93 -6.94 -5.69
N HIS A 121 7.64 -6.81 -5.40
CA HIS A 121 6.77 -7.91 -5.01
C HIS A 121 6.64 -8.95 -6.14
N GLU A 122 6.82 -10.21 -5.74
CA GLU A 122 6.85 -11.39 -6.58
C GLU A 122 7.86 -11.37 -7.75
N SER A 123 8.88 -10.52 -7.69
CA SER A 123 9.94 -10.53 -8.69
C SER A 123 10.71 -11.84 -8.71
N THR A 124 11.20 -12.25 -9.87
CA THR A 124 12.09 -13.42 -10.02
C THR A 124 13.30 -13.29 -9.10
N ILE A 125 13.85 -12.08 -8.96
CA ILE A 125 14.94 -11.80 -8.02
C ILE A 125 14.50 -12.09 -6.59
N GLN A 126 13.33 -11.63 -6.15
CA GLN A 126 12.82 -11.95 -4.82
C GLN A 126 12.63 -13.46 -4.62
N LYS A 127 12.06 -14.17 -5.60
CA LYS A 127 11.78 -15.61 -5.50
C LYS A 127 13.05 -16.47 -5.54
N LEU A 128 14.09 -16.04 -6.27
CA LEU A 128 15.32 -16.82 -6.48
C LEU A 128 16.51 -16.39 -5.61
N ALA A 129 16.55 -15.13 -5.14
CA ALA A 129 17.64 -14.61 -4.30
C ALA A 129 17.34 -14.71 -2.79
N GLN A 130 16.14 -15.11 -2.40
CA GLN A 130 15.88 -15.51 -1.01
C GLN A 130 16.67 -16.78 -0.69
N PRO A 131 17.43 -16.82 0.43
CA PRO A 131 18.18 -18.01 0.79
C PRO A 131 17.22 -19.20 0.93
N VAL A 132 17.59 -20.31 0.31
CA VAL A 132 16.87 -21.59 0.40
C VAL A 132 16.71 -21.93 1.89
N GLY A 133 15.50 -21.76 2.42
CA GLY A 133 15.18 -22.00 3.83
C GLY A 133 14.64 -20.81 4.63
N ALA A 134 14.60 -19.57 4.08
CA ALA A 134 13.90 -18.47 4.74
C ALA A 134 12.38 -18.71 4.70
N PRO A 135 11.66 -18.59 5.83
CA PRO A 135 10.20 -18.77 5.82
C PRO A 135 9.56 -17.72 4.91
N GLN A 136 8.82 -18.19 3.92
CA GLN A 136 7.92 -17.37 3.12
C GLN A 136 6.91 -16.74 4.09
N LYS A 137 7.09 -15.45 4.41
CA LYS A 137 6.09 -14.72 5.18
C LYS A 137 4.89 -14.48 4.27
N LYS A 138 3.91 -15.40 4.37
CA LYS A 138 2.56 -15.24 3.85
C LYS A 138 1.88 -14.02 4.49
#